data_AF-A0A3N1SRU4-F1
#
_entry.id   AF-A0A3N1SRU4-F1
#
_cell.length_a   1.000
_cell.length_b   1.000
_cell.length_c   1.000
_cell.angle_alpha   90.00
_cell.angle_beta   90.00
_cell.angle_gamma   90.00
#
_symmetry.space_group_name_H-M   'P 1'
#
loop_
_entity.id
_entity.type
_entity.pdbx_description
1 polymer ?
#
loop_
_entity_poly.entity_id
_entity_poly.type
_entity_poly.pdbx_seq_one_letter_code
_entity_poly.pdbx_strand_id
1 'polypeptide(L)'
;MTAEGGGAVGEEELDPARRAALARQLLRALRAHCAGSRAEPRGSLARGSADAYSDIDLLWIVPDGRFADCAAAVPGLLGTVRDVASLRIDPELGNSRGRRLLFVDFDGLPLFWRLDLEIVAESFAGLPGYDQDNPAARSDNWSRPASALANAVAAVKALLRGRPETARGLLERGFARIGAADTLSGDWFADITRLAEAAAALEPARGPLAGRVVRLAADHRPELGPRG
;
A
#
# COMPACT_ATOMS: atom_id res chain seq x y z
N MET A 1 19.06 40.17 -9.30
CA MET A 1 19.59 39.05 -10.08
C MET A 1 19.46 37.81 -9.22
N THR A 2 18.37 37.09 -9.43
CA THR A 2 17.86 35.94 -8.69
C THR A 2 18.40 34.64 -9.28
N ALA A 3 18.69 33.68 -8.41
CA ALA A 3 18.64 32.22 -8.59
C ALA A 3 19.29 31.61 -7.31
N GLU A 4 18.56 31.51 -6.19
CA GLU A 4 17.80 30.32 -5.81
C GLU A 4 18.35 29.03 -6.43
N GLY A 5 19.31 28.42 -5.71
CA GLY A 5 19.68 27.04 -5.90
C GLY A 5 18.52 26.16 -5.49
N GLY A 6 17.76 25.70 -6.50
CA GLY A 6 16.70 24.71 -6.34
C GLY A 6 17.28 23.45 -5.72
N GLY A 7 16.95 23.22 -4.46
CA GLY A 7 17.19 21.95 -3.80
C GLY A 7 16.53 20.84 -4.61
N ALA A 8 17.33 19.87 -5.03
CA ALA A 8 16.82 18.60 -5.50
C ALA A 8 15.92 18.04 -4.38
N VAL A 9 14.62 17.99 -4.65
CA VAL A 9 13.64 17.39 -3.75
C VAL A 9 13.94 15.90 -3.69
N GLY A 10 14.69 15.53 -2.66
CA GLY A 10 14.83 14.23 -2.02
C GLY A 10 15.02 13.04 -2.95
N GLU A 11 16.24 12.50 -2.99
CA GLU A 11 16.35 11.05 -2.90
C GLU A 11 15.56 10.64 -1.65
N GLU A 12 14.38 10.04 -1.84
CA GLU A 12 13.63 9.41 -0.76
C GLU A 12 14.46 8.22 -0.28
N GLU A 13 15.45 8.48 0.58
CA GLU A 13 16.37 7.48 1.10
C GLU A 13 15.57 6.31 1.68
N LEU A 14 15.69 5.16 1.01
CA LEU A 14 15.01 3.92 1.38
C LEU A 14 15.69 3.26 2.59
N ASP A 15 15.92 4.04 3.65
CA ASP A 15 16.53 3.60 4.89
C ASP A 15 15.57 2.70 5.67
N PRO A 16 15.88 1.39 5.83
CA PRO A 16 15.05 0.48 6.61
C PRO A 16 14.89 0.91 8.07
N ALA A 17 15.86 1.64 8.65
CA ALA A 17 15.77 2.14 10.02
C ALA A 17 14.69 3.23 10.17
N ARG A 18 14.60 4.17 9.22
CA ARG A 18 13.51 5.15 9.12
C ARG A 18 12.14 4.47 9.00
N ARG A 19 12.00 3.45 8.14
CA ARG A 19 10.75 2.67 8.03
C ARG A 19 10.39 1.96 9.34
N ALA A 20 11.37 1.33 9.98
CA ALA A 20 11.18 0.65 11.25
C ALA A 20 10.81 1.63 12.38
N ALA A 21 11.37 2.85 12.37
CA ALA A 21 11.01 3.90 13.31
C ALA A 21 9.55 4.34 13.16
N LEU A 22 9.09 4.51 11.91
CA LEU A 22 7.69 4.82 11.61
C LEU A 22 6.77 3.68 12.07
N ALA A 23 7.08 2.42 11.75
CA ALA A 23 6.29 1.28 12.21
C ALA A 23 6.16 1.23 13.74
N ARG A 24 7.24 1.55 14.48
CA ARG A 24 7.20 1.65 15.95
C ARG A 24 6.32 2.81 16.44
N GLN A 25 6.32 3.95 15.77
CA GLN A 25 5.45 5.08 16.11
C GLN A 25 3.98 4.73 15.90
N LEU A 26 3.65 4.13 14.75
CA LEU A 26 2.31 3.64 14.44
C LEU A 26 1.81 2.63 15.48
N LEU A 27 2.62 1.61 15.80
CA LEU A 27 2.28 0.62 16.84
C LEU A 27 2.02 1.25 18.20
N ARG A 28 2.79 2.28 18.59
CA ARG A 28 2.54 3.01 19.85
C ARG A 28 1.22 3.77 19.81
N ALA A 29 0.92 4.46 18.72
CA ALA A 29 -0.33 5.19 18.56
C ALA A 29 -1.56 4.26 18.62
N LEU A 30 -1.52 3.13 17.89
CA LEU A 30 -2.57 2.11 17.91
C LEU A 30 -2.83 1.57 19.32
N ARG A 31 -1.77 1.19 20.04
CA ARG A 31 -1.87 0.67 21.42
C ARG A 31 -2.39 1.71 22.41
N ALA A 32 -1.98 2.97 22.26
CA ALA A 32 -2.41 4.06 23.14
C ALA A 32 -3.87 4.45 22.92
N HIS A 33 -4.41 4.26 21.72
CA HIS A 33 -5.77 4.67 21.38
C HIS A 33 -6.85 3.81 22.05
N CYS A 34 -6.64 2.50 22.17
CA CYS A 34 -7.65 1.58 22.68
C CYS A 34 -7.10 0.74 23.84
N ALA A 35 -7.57 1.00 25.06
CA ALA A 35 -7.25 0.18 26.22
C ALA A 35 -7.70 -1.27 26.01
N GLY A 36 -6.85 -2.23 26.37
CA GLY A 36 -7.09 -3.66 26.15
C GLY A 36 -6.81 -4.13 24.72
N SER A 37 -6.45 -3.22 23.80
CA SER A 37 -6.00 -3.60 22.45
C SER A 37 -4.54 -4.05 22.41
N ARG A 38 -4.17 -4.73 21.32
CA ARG A 38 -2.82 -5.22 21.05
C ARG A 38 -2.49 -4.86 19.60
N ALA A 39 -1.33 -4.27 19.36
CA ALA A 39 -0.86 -4.04 17.99
C ALA A 39 0.51 -4.70 17.79
N GLU A 40 0.74 -5.34 16.65
CA GLU A 40 1.97 -6.06 16.35
C GLU A 40 2.36 -5.96 14.87
N PRO A 41 3.66 -6.05 14.54
CA PRO A 41 4.08 -6.16 13.15
C PRO A 41 3.59 -7.49 12.56
N ARG A 42 3.40 -7.51 11.24
CA ARG A 42 3.06 -8.68 10.44
C ARG A 42 4.07 -8.87 9.32
N GLY A 43 3.86 -9.92 8.51
CA GLY A 43 4.58 -10.11 7.26
C GLY A 43 6.10 -10.11 7.42
N SER A 44 6.77 -9.39 6.53
CA SER A 44 8.23 -9.30 6.49
C SER A 44 8.81 -8.63 7.74
N LEU A 45 8.09 -7.67 8.33
CA LEU A 45 8.51 -6.96 9.55
C LEU A 45 8.56 -7.90 10.74
N ALA A 46 7.51 -8.71 10.94
CA ALA A 46 7.47 -9.67 12.05
C ALA A 46 8.55 -10.74 11.95
N ARG A 47 8.86 -11.19 10.73
CA ARG A 47 9.89 -12.22 10.47
C ARG A 47 11.32 -11.69 10.48
N GLY A 48 11.52 -10.38 10.56
CA GLY A 48 12.85 -9.77 10.43
C GLY A 48 13.47 -9.91 9.04
N SER A 49 12.66 -10.19 8.01
CA SER A 49 13.10 -10.44 6.63
C SER A 49 12.80 -9.25 5.70
N ALA A 50 12.52 -8.09 6.27
CA ALA A 50 12.07 -6.93 5.53
C ALA A 50 13.25 -6.15 4.95
N ASP A 51 13.14 -5.79 3.68
CA ASP A 51 14.12 -5.00 2.94
C ASP A 51 13.65 -3.55 2.71
N ALA A 52 14.45 -2.78 1.96
CA ALA A 52 14.18 -1.38 1.60
C ALA A 52 12.84 -1.17 0.88
N TYR A 53 12.30 -2.20 0.23
CA TYR A 53 11.07 -2.11 -0.58
C TYR A 53 9.84 -2.72 0.10
N SER A 54 9.99 -3.17 1.34
CA SER A 54 8.93 -3.85 2.09
C SER A 54 7.89 -2.85 2.60
N ASP A 55 6.62 -3.23 2.47
CA ASP A 55 5.50 -2.51 3.08
C ASP A 55 5.63 -2.50 4.61
N ILE A 56 4.73 -1.76 5.26
CA ILE A 56 4.55 -1.74 6.70
C ILE A 56 3.29 -2.56 7.02
N ASP A 57 3.45 -3.85 7.26
CA ASP A 57 2.34 -4.73 7.61
C ASP A 57 2.11 -4.69 9.14
N LEU A 58 0.93 -4.27 9.60
CA LEU A 58 0.56 -4.22 11.02
C LEU A 58 -0.77 -4.96 11.27
N LEU A 59 -0.87 -5.60 12.43
CA LEU A 59 -2.13 -6.13 12.97
C LEU A 59 -2.50 -5.36 14.24
N TRP A 60 -3.76 -4.96 14.36
CA TRP A 60 -4.34 -4.34 15.54
C TRP A 60 -5.57 -5.14 16.00
N ILE A 61 -5.39 -5.89 17.09
CA ILE A 61 -6.45 -6.64 17.75
C ILE A 61 -7.11 -5.73 18.78
N VAL A 62 -8.42 -5.53 18.66
CA VAL A 62 -9.21 -4.63 19.52
C VAL A 62 -10.33 -5.40 20.22
N PRO A 63 -10.78 -4.96 21.41
CA PRO A 63 -11.95 -5.56 22.05
C PRO A 63 -13.18 -5.49 21.13
N ASP A 64 -13.99 -6.55 21.13
CA ASP A 64 -15.13 -6.71 20.21
C ASP A 64 -16.07 -5.49 20.21
N GLY A 65 -16.45 -5.03 21.40
CA GLY A 65 -17.35 -3.88 21.57
C GLY A 65 -16.74 -2.53 21.15
N ARG A 66 -15.47 -2.48 20.77
CA ARG A 66 -14.75 -1.27 20.33
C ARG A 66 -14.33 -1.32 18.86
N PHE A 67 -14.62 -2.41 18.16
CA PHE A 67 -14.15 -2.62 16.79
C PHE A 67 -14.56 -1.48 15.84
N ALA A 68 -15.85 -1.14 15.81
CA ALA A 68 -16.37 -0.10 14.91
C ALA A 68 -15.74 1.27 15.20
N ASP A 69 -15.65 1.66 16.48
CA ASP A 69 -15.03 2.92 16.90
C ASP A 69 -13.55 2.97 16.52
N CYS A 70 -12.80 1.89 16.76
CA CYS A 70 -11.38 1.81 16.43
C CYS A 70 -11.16 1.90 14.92
N ALA A 71 -11.97 1.19 14.12
CA ALA A 71 -11.90 1.25 12.66
C ALA A 71 -12.20 2.66 12.12
N ALA A 72 -13.21 3.34 12.68
CA ALA A 72 -13.56 4.71 12.31
C ALA A 72 -12.50 5.74 12.72
N ALA A 73 -11.77 5.51 13.83
CA ALA A 73 -10.77 6.42 14.34
C ALA A 73 -9.43 6.38 13.57
N VAL A 74 -9.18 5.35 12.75
CA VAL A 74 -7.89 5.15 12.07
C VAL A 74 -7.40 6.37 11.29
N PRO A 75 -8.18 7.04 10.43
CA PRO A 75 -7.67 8.18 9.66
C PRO A 75 -7.09 9.28 10.57
N GLY A 76 -7.83 9.67 11.62
CA GLY A 76 -7.38 10.69 12.57
C GLY A 76 -6.20 10.21 13.42
N LEU A 77 -6.22 8.94 13.85
CA LEU A 77 -5.15 8.34 14.64
C LEU A 77 -3.82 8.30 13.86
N LEU A 78 -3.86 7.86 12.61
CA LEU A 78 -2.67 7.82 11.75
C LEU A 78 -2.13 9.23 11.48
N GLY A 79 -3.03 10.22 11.29
CA GLY A 79 -2.68 11.63 11.15
C GLY A 79 -1.90 12.21 12.33
N THR A 80 -1.99 11.64 13.54
CA THR A 80 -1.16 12.07 14.69
C THR A 80 0.30 11.64 14.57
N VAL A 81 0.60 10.65 13.73
CA VAL A 81 1.95 10.14 13.49
C VAL A 81 2.52 10.74 12.21
N ARG A 82 1.73 10.73 11.13
CA ARG A 82 2.08 11.31 9.84
C ARG A 82 0.84 11.56 9.00
N ASP A 83 0.88 12.62 8.20
CA ASP A 83 -0.19 12.96 7.26
C ASP A 83 -0.48 11.83 6.28
N VAL A 84 -1.77 11.49 6.19
CA VAL A 84 -2.29 10.43 5.33
C VAL A 84 -2.61 11.03 3.97
N ALA A 85 -1.88 10.61 2.95
CA ALA A 85 -2.10 11.02 1.56
C ALA A 85 -3.30 10.29 0.95
N SER A 86 -3.45 9.00 1.29
CA SER A 86 -4.48 8.12 0.73
C SER A 86 -4.82 7.02 1.74
N LEU A 87 -6.10 6.70 1.87
CA LEU A 87 -6.60 5.58 2.67
C LEU A 87 -7.68 4.85 1.89
N ARG A 88 -7.51 3.53 1.77
CA ARG A 88 -8.46 2.65 1.11
C ARG A 88 -8.76 1.46 1.99
N ILE A 89 -9.99 0.98 1.93
CA ILE A 89 -10.43 -0.21 2.65
C ILE A 89 -10.52 -1.36 1.65
N ASP A 90 -10.00 -2.52 2.02
CA ASP A 90 -10.11 -3.72 1.21
C ASP A 90 -11.59 -4.08 0.97
N PRO A 91 -12.03 -4.26 -0.29
CA PRO A 91 -13.43 -4.52 -0.60
C PRO A 91 -13.91 -5.84 -0.02
N GLU A 92 -13.02 -6.81 0.17
CA GLU A 92 -13.36 -8.13 0.70
C GLU A 92 -13.75 -8.08 2.18
N LEU A 93 -13.33 -7.03 2.90
CA LEU A 93 -13.57 -6.84 4.34
C LEU A 93 -14.26 -5.49 4.63
N GLY A 94 -14.72 -4.78 3.61
CA GLY A 94 -15.22 -3.41 3.72
C GLY A 94 -16.53 -3.24 4.49
N ASN A 95 -17.26 -4.32 4.73
CA ASN A 95 -18.47 -4.33 5.56
C ASN A 95 -18.41 -5.40 6.67
N SER A 96 -17.24 -6.04 6.87
CA SER A 96 -17.08 -7.02 7.94
C SER A 96 -17.32 -6.38 9.32
N ARG A 97 -17.99 -7.15 10.18
CA ARG A 97 -18.32 -6.78 11.57
C ARG A 97 -17.15 -6.93 12.54
N GLY A 98 -16.11 -7.65 12.14
CA GLY A 98 -15.00 -8.00 13.02
C GLY A 98 -13.63 -7.90 12.40
N ARG A 99 -13.53 -7.57 11.10
CA ARG A 99 -12.26 -7.41 10.39
C ARG A 99 -12.27 -6.18 9.49
N ARG A 100 -11.12 -5.55 9.35
CA ARG A 100 -10.91 -4.44 8.42
C ARG A 100 -9.47 -4.49 7.93
N LEU A 101 -9.26 -4.45 6.62
CA LEU A 101 -7.92 -4.25 6.06
C LEU A 101 -7.88 -2.88 5.39
N LEU A 102 -6.91 -2.06 5.81
CA LEU A 102 -6.70 -0.72 5.28
C LEU A 102 -5.35 -0.65 4.57
N PHE A 103 -5.34 0.00 3.42
CA PHE A 103 -4.14 0.36 2.66
C PHE A 103 -3.95 1.86 2.76
N VAL A 104 -2.81 2.28 3.30
CA VAL A 104 -2.54 3.70 3.60
C VAL A 104 -1.22 4.13 2.98
N ASP A 105 -1.30 5.21 2.21
CA ASP A 105 -0.13 5.94 1.73
C ASP A 105 0.02 7.22 2.58
N PHE A 106 1.24 7.54 2.96
CA PHE A 106 1.56 8.76 3.71
C PHE A 106 2.22 9.80 2.81
N ASP A 107 2.06 11.07 3.15
CA ASP A 107 2.76 12.16 2.48
C ASP A 107 4.27 12.12 2.78
N GLY A 108 5.07 12.44 1.76
CA GLY A 108 6.54 12.50 1.86
C GLY A 108 7.22 11.16 2.20
N LEU A 109 6.55 10.04 1.92
CA LEU A 109 7.11 8.70 2.02
C LEU A 109 7.24 8.02 0.65
N PRO A 110 8.26 7.14 0.51
CA PRO A 110 8.39 6.29 -0.66
C PRO A 110 7.12 5.51 -0.93
N LEU A 111 6.73 5.41 -2.21
CA LEU A 111 5.62 4.56 -2.64
C LEU A 111 5.80 3.08 -2.26
N PHE A 112 7.03 2.66 -1.96
CA PHE A 112 7.29 1.32 -1.48
C PHE A 112 6.83 1.07 -0.03
N TRP A 113 6.64 2.10 0.79
CA TRP A 113 6.32 1.96 2.21
C TRP A 113 4.86 2.24 2.50
N ARG A 114 3.97 1.53 1.79
CA ARG A 114 2.55 1.52 2.10
C ARG A 114 2.33 0.84 3.45
N LEU A 115 1.39 1.34 4.24
CA LEU A 115 0.89 0.67 5.43
C LEU A 115 -0.27 -0.24 5.06
N ASP A 116 -0.15 -1.52 5.39
CA ASP A 116 -1.21 -2.51 5.33
C ASP A 116 -1.62 -2.80 6.78
N LEU A 117 -2.71 -2.17 7.22
CA LEU A 117 -3.22 -2.27 8.60
C LEU A 117 -4.43 -3.20 8.63
N GLU A 118 -4.26 -4.36 9.26
CA GLU A 118 -5.35 -5.27 9.59
C GLU A 118 -5.88 -4.95 11.00
N ILE A 119 -7.18 -4.69 11.13
CA ILE A 119 -7.88 -4.53 12.39
C ILE A 119 -8.77 -5.74 12.59
N VAL A 120 -8.71 -6.36 13.77
CA VAL A 120 -9.47 -7.58 14.08
C VAL A 120 -10.09 -7.45 15.47
N ALA A 121 -11.39 -7.73 15.59
CA ALA A 121 -12.03 -7.89 16.89
C ALA A 121 -11.47 -9.15 17.58
N GLU A 122 -11.27 -9.07 18.90
CA GLU A 122 -10.60 -10.09 19.70
C GLU A 122 -11.18 -11.50 19.51
N SER A 123 -12.51 -11.66 19.42
CA SER A 123 -13.15 -12.97 19.19
C SER A 123 -12.83 -13.60 17.83
N PHE A 124 -12.37 -12.81 16.86
CA PHE A 124 -11.96 -13.27 15.53
C PHE A 124 -10.44 -13.38 15.38
N ALA A 125 -9.67 -13.00 16.41
CA ALA A 125 -8.23 -13.15 16.40
C ALA A 125 -7.87 -14.65 16.31
N GLY A 126 -7.22 -15.05 15.19
CA GLY A 126 -6.89 -16.45 14.91
C GLY A 126 -7.85 -17.16 13.96
N LEU A 127 -8.87 -16.48 13.43
CA LEU A 127 -9.80 -17.02 12.44
C LEU A 127 -9.61 -16.34 11.06
N PRO A 128 -8.50 -16.59 10.34
CA PRO A 128 -8.17 -15.88 9.10
C PRO A 128 -9.20 -16.06 7.96
N GLY A 129 -10.00 -17.13 8.02
CA GLY A 129 -11.05 -17.45 7.04
C GLY A 129 -12.47 -17.01 7.41
N TYR A 130 -12.67 -16.29 8.53
CA TYR A 130 -14.01 -15.97 9.04
C TYR A 130 -14.95 -15.33 8.00
N ASP A 131 -14.43 -14.40 7.19
CA ASP A 131 -15.20 -13.70 6.16
C ASP A 131 -14.98 -14.26 4.75
N GLN A 132 -14.27 -15.38 4.59
CA GLN A 132 -13.90 -15.90 3.27
C GLN A 132 -15.10 -16.17 2.36
N ASP A 133 -16.20 -16.66 2.93
CA ASP A 133 -17.44 -16.96 2.21
C ASP A 133 -18.61 -16.06 2.65
N ASN A 134 -18.31 -14.86 3.17
CA ASN A 134 -19.32 -13.93 3.68
C ASN A 134 -19.61 -12.79 2.68
N PRO A 135 -20.73 -12.82 1.92
CA PRO A 135 -21.09 -11.73 1.01
C PRO A 135 -21.39 -10.41 1.75
N ALA A 136 -21.85 -10.47 3.01
CA ALA A 136 -22.16 -9.27 3.78
C ALA A 136 -20.90 -8.51 4.22
N ALA A 137 -19.72 -9.14 4.19
CA ALA A 137 -18.45 -8.49 4.46
C ALA A 137 -17.96 -7.63 3.27
N ARG A 138 -18.54 -7.79 2.08
CA ARG A 138 -18.04 -7.16 0.84
C ARG A 138 -18.52 -5.73 0.68
N SER A 139 -17.72 -4.88 0.07
CA SER A 139 -18.03 -3.48 -0.24
C SER A 139 -17.71 -3.14 -1.68
N ASP A 140 -18.58 -2.35 -2.32
CA ASP A 140 -18.42 -1.89 -3.70
C ASP A 140 -17.58 -0.60 -3.83
N ASN A 141 -17.14 -0.01 -2.72
CA ASN A 141 -16.47 1.30 -2.69
C ASN A 141 -14.98 1.27 -3.10
N TRP A 142 -14.57 0.29 -3.90
CA TRP A 142 -13.16 0.07 -4.24
C TRP A 142 -12.76 0.69 -5.58
N SER A 143 -11.77 1.59 -5.54
CA SER A 143 -11.19 2.17 -6.76
C SER A 143 -10.32 1.13 -7.48
N ARG A 144 -10.85 0.61 -8.59
CA ARG A 144 -10.12 -0.28 -9.50
C ARG A 144 -8.85 0.40 -10.06
N PRO A 145 -8.87 1.69 -10.48
CA PRO A 145 -7.66 2.39 -10.89
C PRO A 145 -6.59 2.48 -9.80
N ALA A 146 -6.95 2.82 -8.56
CA ALA A 146 -5.98 2.84 -7.45
C ALA A 146 -5.39 1.44 -7.18
N SER A 147 -6.21 0.39 -7.35
CA SER A 147 -5.77 -1.00 -7.24
C SER A 147 -4.79 -1.41 -8.35
N ALA A 148 -4.99 -0.91 -9.57
CA ALA A 148 -4.05 -1.11 -10.68
C ALA A 148 -2.71 -0.39 -10.44
N LEU A 149 -2.74 0.85 -9.94
CA LEU A 149 -1.53 1.59 -9.56
C LEU A 149 -0.74 0.88 -8.44
N ALA A 150 -1.43 0.29 -7.46
CA ALA A 150 -0.78 -0.51 -6.43
C ALA A 150 -0.08 -1.76 -7.00
N ASN A 151 -0.64 -2.39 -8.05
CA ASN A 151 0.03 -3.49 -8.75
C ASN A 151 1.27 -3.00 -9.49
N ALA A 152 1.24 -1.82 -10.11
CA ALA A 152 2.39 -1.24 -10.79
C ALA A 152 3.56 -1.01 -9.83
N VAL A 153 3.30 -0.42 -8.65
CA VAL A 153 4.32 -0.28 -7.59
C VAL A 153 4.87 -1.64 -7.17
N ALA A 154 4.00 -2.63 -6.94
CA ALA A 154 4.42 -3.98 -6.59
C ALA A 154 5.25 -4.65 -7.70
N ALA A 155 4.97 -4.37 -8.97
CA ALA A 155 5.74 -4.87 -10.10
C ALA A 155 7.16 -4.28 -10.10
N VAL A 156 7.30 -2.98 -9.84
CA VAL A 156 8.63 -2.35 -9.64
C VAL A 156 9.38 -3.04 -8.49
N LYS A 157 8.73 -3.26 -7.33
CA LYS A 157 9.34 -4.01 -6.22
C LYS A 157 9.81 -5.41 -6.63
N ALA A 158 9.01 -6.11 -7.44
CA ALA A 158 9.35 -7.45 -7.91
C ALA A 158 10.58 -7.43 -8.84
N LEU A 159 10.66 -6.46 -9.76
CA LEU A 159 11.79 -6.28 -10.67
C LEU A 159 13.08 -5.93 -9.94
N LEU A 160 13.02 -5.01 -8.98
CA LEU A 160 14.17 -4.67 -8.11
C LEU A 160 14.68 -5.88 -7.32
N ARG A 161 13.79 -6.84 -7.01
CA ARG A 161 14.13 -8.11 -6.36
C ARG A 161 14.46 -9.25 -7.32
N GLY A 162 14.61 -8.98 -8.62
CA GLY A 162 14.95 -9.99 -9.62
C GLY A 162 13.83 -11.01 -9.91
N ARG A 163 12.56 -10.61 -9.79
CA ARG A 163 11.39 -11.49 -10.00
C ARG A 163 10.51 -11.04 -11.17
N PRO A 164 11.00 -11.12 -12.42
CA PRO A 164 10.27 -10.63 -13.59
C PRO A 164 8.92 -11.34 -13.83
N GLU A 165 8.82 -12.64 -13.56
CA GLU A 165 7.55 -13.38 -13.70
C GLU A 165 6.48 -12.90 -12.70
N THR A 166 6.91 -12.54 -11.49
CA THR A 166 6.00 -11.93 -10.50
C THR A 166 5.54 -10.55 -10.97
N ALA A 167 6.46 -9.76 -11.54
CA ALA A 167 6.14 -8.45 -12.09
C ALA A 167 5.15 -8.54 -13.26
N ARG A 168 5.36 -9.48 -14.18
CA ARG A 168 4.44 -9.80 -15.29
C ARG A 168 3.02 -10.03 -14.78
N GLY A 169 2.85 -10.99 -13.88
CA GLY A 169 1.53 -11.32 -13.33
C GLY A 169 0.89 -10.17 -12.55
N LEU A 170 1.68 -9.28 -11.94
CA LEU A 170 1.17 -8.07 -11.28
C LEU A 170 0.63 -7.06 -12.29
N LEU A 171 1.36 -6.80 -13.38
CA LEU A 171 0.93 -5.88 -14.43
C LEU A 171 -0.30 -6.40 -15.18
N GLU A 172 -0.33 -7.70 -15.53
CA GLU A 172 -1.51 -8.35 -16.14
C GLU A 172 -2.75 -8.17 -15.27
N ARG A 173 -2.64 -8.45 -13.96
CA ARG A 173 -3.74 -8.19 -13.01
C ARG A 173 -4.10 -6.70 -12.94
N GLY A 174 -3.13 -5.81 -13.08
CA GLY A 174 -3.33 -4.36 -13.13
C GLY A 174 -4.21 -3.95 -14.31
N PHE A 175 -3.83 -4.34 -15.52
CA PHE A 175 -4.62 -4.07 -16.74
C PHE A 175 -6.01 -4.72 -16.68
N ALA A 176 -6.09 -5.98 -16.23
CA ALA A 176 -7.37 -6.68 -16.08
C ALA A 176 -8.34 -5.96 -15.11
N ARG A 177 -7.83 -5.40 -13.99
CA ARG A 177 -8.64 -4.64 -13.02
C ARG A 177 -9.35 -3.45 -13.64
N ILE A 178 -8.72 -2.79 -14.61
CA ILE A 178 -9.26 -1.61 -15.27
C ILE A 178 -9.92 -1.92 -16.62
N GLY A 179 -10.02 -3.21 -16.99
CA GLY A 179 -10.62 -3.63 -18.25
C GLY A 179 -9.84 -3.19 -19.49
N ALA A 180 -8.56 -2.83 -19.33
CA ALA A 180 -7.69 -2.48 -20.45
C ALA A 180 -7.18 -3.77 -21.10
N ALA A 181 -7.47 -3.94 -22.39
CA ALA A 181 -6.84 -4.99 -23.18
C ALA A 181 -5.40 -4.58 -23.45
N ASP A 182 -4.44 -5.24 -22.79
CA ASP A 182 -3.03 -4.96 -23.06
C ASP A 182 -2.21 -6.24 -23.05
N THR A 183 -1.30 -6.33 -24.02
CA THR A 183 -0.25 -7.34 -24.08
C THR A 183 1.02 -6.68 -23.58
N LEU A 184 1.62 -7.25 -22.54
CA LEU A 184 2.88 -6.75 -22.01
C LEU A 184 3.95 -6.83 -23.10
N SER A 185 4.63 -5.72 -23.33
CA SER A 185 5.68 -5.59 -24.35
C SER A 185 7.00 -6.22 -23.90
N GLY A 186 7.19 -6.37 -22.58
CA GLY A 186 8.46 -6.76 -21.99
C GLY A 186 9.41 -5.57 -21.74
N ASP A 187 9.09 -4.38 -22.26
CA ASP A 187 9.65 -3.13 -21.76
C ASP A 187 8.89 -2.73 -20.49
N TRP A 188 9.47 -3.10 -19.35
CA TRP A 188 8.83 -2.90 -18.05
C TRP A 188 8.50 -1.44 -17.76
N PHE A 189 9.37 -0.50 -18.15
CA PHE A 189 9.12 0.91 -17.93
C PHE A 189 7.93 1.39 -18.77
N ALA A 190 7.88 1.00 -20.05
CA ALA A 190 6.75 1.33 -20.91
C ALA A 190 5.44 0.69 -20.41
N ASP A 191 5.47 -0.59 -20.03
CA ASP A 191 4.30 -1.32 -19.53
C ASP A 191 3.75 -0.71 -18.23
N ILE A 192 4.62 -0.34 -17.29
CA ILE A 192 4.23 0.36 -16.06
C ILE A 192 3.63 1.74 -16.38
N THR A 193 4.24 2.49 -17.29
CA THR A 193 3.76 3.82 -17.69
C THR A 193 2.37 3.74 -18.31
N ARG A 194 2.16 2.82 -19.27
CA ARG A 194 0.86 2.59 -19.91
C ARG A 194 -0.22 2.25 -18.89
N LEU A 195 0.08 1.37 -17.93
CA LEU A 195 -0.87 1.03 -16.86
C LEU A 195 -1.23 2.25 -16.01
N ALA A 196 -0.24 3.07 -15.65
CA ALA A 196 -0.44 4.26 -14.83
C ALA A 196 -1.28 5.32 -15.55
N GLU A 197 -1.01 5.58 -16.83
CA GLU A 197 -1.76 6.50 -17.68
C GLU A 197 -3.20 6.02 -17.89
N ALA A 198 -3.40 4.73 -18.17
CA ALA A 198 -4.75 4.15 -18.32
C ALA A 198 -5.56 4.26 -17.03
N ALA A 199 -4.95 4.03 -15.87
CA ALA A 199 -5.61 4.22 -14.58
C ALA A 199 -5.98 5.69 -14.33
N ALA A 200 -5.10 6.64 -14.65
CA ALA A 200 -5.38 8.07 -14.52
C ALA A 200 -6.47 8.55 -15.50
N ALA A 201 -6.54 7.99 -16.70
CA ALA A 201 -7.59 8.31 -17.67
C ALA A 201 -8.99 7.90 -17.17
N LEU A 202 -9.09 6.76 -16.48
CA LEU A 202 -10.35 6.27 -15.91
C LEU A 202 -10.78 7.01 -14.64
N GLU A 203 -9.82 7.39 -13.79
CA GLU A 203 -10.08 8.17 -12.59
C GLU A 203 -9.09 9.34 -12.50
N PRO A 204 -9.41 10.51 -13.11
CA PRO A 204 -8.49 11.65 -13.19
C PRO A 204 -7.97 12.15 -11.84
N ALA A 205 -8.75 11.98 -10.77
CA ALA A 205 -8.32 12.28 -9.40
C ALA A 205 -7.08 11.47 -8.97
N ARG A 206 -6.73 10.38 -9.66
CA ARG A 206 -5.53 9.57 -9.43
C ARG A 206 -4.31 10.03 -10.23
N GLY A 207 -4.44 11.04 -11.09
CA GLY A 207 -3.35 11.59 -11.88
C GLY A 207 -2.07 11.85 -11.08
N PRO A 208 -2.12 12.50 -9.91
CA PRO A 208 -0.93 12.70 -9.07
C PRO A 208 -0.25 11.39 -8.64
N LEU A 209 -1.01 10.37 -8.24
CA LEU A 209 -0.46 9.07 -7.87
C LEU A 209 0.14 8.35 -9.08
N ALA A 210 -0.56 8.35 -10.22
CA ALA A 210 -0.05 7.79 -11.47
C ALA A 210 1.28 8.44 -11.87
N GLY A 211 1.38 9.77 -11.78
CA GLY A 211 2.63 10.50 -12.03
C GLY A 211 3.77 10.06 -11.09
N ARG A 212 3.49 9.84 -9.80
CA ARG A 212 4.49 9.29 -8.86
C ARG A 212 4.93 7.87 -9.23
N VAL A 213 4.01 7.02 -9.72
CA VAL A 213 4.33 5.66 -10.18
C VAL A 213 5.22 5.69 -11.43
N VAL A 214 4.92 6.56 -12.40
CA VAL A 214 5.75 6.72 -13.59
C VAL A 214 7.15 7.22 -13.21
N ARG A 215 7.23 8.20 -12.31
CA ARG A 215 8.52 8.70 -11.80
C ARG A 215 9.30 7.59 -11.08
N LEU A 216 8.65 6.82 -10.21
CA LEU A 216 9.27 5.66 -9.55
C LEU A 216 9.89 4.67 -10.56
N ALA A 217 9.17 4.37 -11.64
CA ALA A 217 9.68 3.48 -12.68
C ALA A 217 10.84 4.11 -13.47
N ALA A 218 10.81 5.42 -13.69
CA ALA A 218 11.88 6.15 -14.36
C ALA A 218 13.17 6.18 -13.52
N ASP A 219 13.03 6.45 -12.22
CA ASP A 219 14.16 6.54 -11.27
C ASP A 219 14.90 5.18 -11.14
N HIS A 220 14.21 4.07 -11.40
CA HIS A 220 14.76 2.71 -11.39
C HIS A 220 14.95 2.10 -12.78
N ARG A 221 14.84 2.89 -13.86
CA ARG A 221 14.92 2.39 -15.24
C ARG A 221 16.16 1.55 -15.52
N PRO A 222 17.38 1.87 -15.02
CA PRO A 222 18.55 1.02 -15.21
C PRO A 222 18.37 -0.40 -14.67
N GLU A 223 17.69 -0.55 -13.53
CA GLU A 223 17.43 -1.83 -12.88
C GLU A 223 16.24 -2.59 -13.49
N LEU A 224 15.35 -1.88 -14.20
CA LEU A 224 14.24 -2.46 -14.94
C LEU A 224 14.63 -2.94 -16.34
N GLY A 225 15.86 -2.72 -16.82
CA GLY A 225 16.32 -3.26 -18.10
C GLY A 225 16.45 -4.80 -18.09
N PRO A 226 16.50 -5.46 -19.26
CA PRO A 226 16.86 -6.88 -19.32
C PRO A 226 18.24 -7.06 -18.69
N ARG A 227 18.30 -7.81 -17.59
CA ARG A 227 19.58 -8.31 -17.07
C ARG A 227 20.03 -9.39 -18.04
N GLY A 228 21.08 -9.09 -18.79
CA GLY A 228 21.69 -10.00 -19.77
C GLY A 228 22.20 -11.29 -19.15
#